data_AF-A0A7S1GIF5-F1
#
_entry.id   AF-A0A7S1GIF5-F1
#
_cell.length_a   1.000
_cell.length_b   1.000
_cell.length_c   1.000
_cell.angle_alpha   90.00
_cell.angle_beta   90.00
_cell.angle_gamma   90.00
#
_symmetry.space_group_name_H-M   'P 1'
#
loop_
_entity.id
_entity.type
_entity.pdbx_description
1 polymer ?
#
loop_
_entity_poly.entity_id
_entity_poly.type
_entity_poly.pdbx_seq_one_letter_code
_entity_poly.pdbx_strand_id
1 'polypeptide(L)'
;EKEGKVKTSEKEQKLHIAPLPELPDTDSKSASERITVLQDWLDQAAIMSREIETEFGTKRATVEKQGAMDRKDTEDAVQRIRCRFEERDKARQSWVSGMQRRVLEWNEGLIERRSLVQKQLSHVVRHLAQANESTPCGNKKRPPGEASLPASSLSGGGGGVKAASIVTARCLYCANNKDTQKAPPSHLVCPVTLEMMVDPVVAADGHTYERAA
;
A
#
# COMPACT_ATOMS: atom_id res chain seq x y z
N GLU A 1 -59.34 11.63 -40.40
CA GLU A 1 -57.97 11.60 -39.83
C GLU A 1 -57.77 10.28 -39.07
N LYS A 2 -56.55 9.74 -39.00
CA LYS A 2 -56.23 8.56 -38.17
C LYS A 2 -55.33 9.01 -37.02
N GLU A 3 -55.90 9.16 -35.83
CA GLU A 3 -55.15 9.40 -34.60
C GLU A 3 -54.35 8.14 -34.23
N GLY A 4 -53.05 8.17 -34.53
CA GLY A 4 -52.11 7.15 -34.10
C GLY A 4 -51.81 7.30 -32.61
N LYS A 5 -52.55 6.57 -31.77
CA LYS A 5 -52.33 6.51 -30.32
C LYS A 5 -51.00 5.79 -30.02
N VAL A 6 -49.92 6.55 -29.90
CA VAL A 6 -48.62 6.04 -29.45
C VAL A 6 -48.75 5.60 -27.99
N LYS A 7 -48.85 4.30 -27.76
CA LYS A 7 -48.74 3.72 -26.42
C LYS A 7 -47.29 3.80 -25.99
N THR A 8 -46.90 4.87 -25.30
CA THR A 8 -45.66 4.90 -24.50
C THR A 8 -45.86 3.95 -23.33
N SER A 9 -45.39 2.71 -23.46
CA SER A 9 -45.28 1.80 -22.33
C SER A 9 -44.18 2.33 -21.41
N GLU A 10 -44.57 3.19 -20.48
CA GLU A 10 -43.73 3.68 -19.39
C GLU A 10 -43.50 2.50 -18.43
N LYS A 11 -42.58 1.61 -18.79
CA LYS A 11 -41.97 0.72 -17.82
C LYS A 11 -41.11 1.62 -16.94
N GLU A 12 -41.62 1.96 -15.76
CA GLU A 12 -40.81 2.44 -14.64
C GLU A 12 -39.73 1.38 -14.38
N GLN A 13 -38.58 1.53 -15.04
CA GLN A 13 -37.36 0.85 -14.64
C GLN A 13 -36.94 1.51 -13.34
N LYS A 14 -37.43 0.97 -12.23
CA LYS A 14 -36.92 1.26 -10.90
C LYS A 14 -35.43 0.93 -10.95
N LEU A 15 -34.60 1.97 -11.02
CA LEU A 15 -33.17 1.81 -11.15
C LEU A 15 -32.70 1.11 -9.87
N HIS A 16 -32.37 -0.17 -9.99
CA HIS A 16 -31.79 -0.92 -8.88
C HIS A 16 -30.40 -0.36 -8.63
N ILE A 17 -30.30 0.59 -7.69
CA ILE A 17 -29.01 0.99 -7.13
C ILE A 17 -28.46 -0.28 -6.46
N ALA A 18 -27.35 -0.79 -6.99
CA ALA A 18 -26.71 -1.96 -6.43
C ALA A 18 -26.42 -1.71 -4.94
N PRO A 19 -26.74 -2.66 -4.06
CA PRO A 19 -26.41 -2.53 -2.65
C PRO A 19 -24.91 -2.28 -2.52
N LEU A 20 -24.57 -1.37 -1.60
CA LEU A 20 -23.21 -0.93 -1.40
C LEU A 20 -22.35 -2.15 -1.05
N PRO A 21 -21.28 -2.45 -1.81
CA PRO A 21 -20.50 -3.66 -1.61
C PRO A 21 -19.95 -3.76 -0.18
N GLU A 22 -19.97 -4.98 0.36
CA GLU A 22 -19.43 -5.26 1.69
C GLU A 22 -17.90 -5.07 1.67
N LEU A 23 -17.38 -4.45 2.74
CA LEU A 23 -15.95 -4.30 2.91
C LEU A 23 -15.34 -5.69 3.13
N PRO A 24 -14.19 -6.01 2.52
CA PRO A 24 -13.49 -7.23 2.82
C PRO A 24 -13.01 -7.23 4.27
N ASP A 25 -13.20 -8.36 4.97
CA ASP A 25 -12.67 -8.56 6.32
C ASP A 25 -11.16 -8.27 6.36
N THR A 26 -10.74 -7.44 7.32
CA THR A 26 -9.40 -6.84 7.31
C THR A 26 -8.27 -7.81 7.60
N ASP A 27 -8.61 -9.01 8.06
CA ASP A 27 -7.66 -9.93 8.70
C ASP A 27 -7.14 -11.00 7.73
N SER A 28 -7.80 -11.22 6.59
CA SER A 28 -7.44 -12.30 5.65
C SER A 28 -6.89 -11.84 4.30
N LYS A 29 -7.19 -10.60 3.86
CA LYS A 29 -6.83 -10.14 2.52
C LYS A 29 -5.52 -9.35 2.48
N SER A 30 -4.75 -9.59 1.42
CA SER A 30 -3.51 -8.88 1.13
C SER A 30 -3.78 -7.38 0.93
N ALA A 31 -2.75 -6.54 1.11
CA ALA A 31 -2.86 -5.11 0.76
C ALA A 31 -3.25 -4.91 -0.71
N SER A 32 -2.75 -5.78 -1.61
CA SER A 32 -3.04 -5.73 -3.05
C SER A 32 -4.52 -5.94 -3.35
N GLU A 33 -5.15 -6.98 -2.78
CA GLU A 33 -6.57 -7.26 -3.00
C GLU A 33 -7.46 -6.11 -2.52
N ARG A 34 -7.06 -5.44 -1.44
CA ARG A 34 -7.79 -4.29 -0.90
C ARG A 34 -7.71 -3.08 -1.83
N ILE A 35 -6.56 -2.83 -2.43
CA ILE A 35 -6.40 -1.79 -3.46
C ILE A 35 -7.29 -2.09 -4.66
N THR A 36 -7.36 -3.36 -5.09
CA THR A 36 -8.22 -3.77 -6.21
C THR A 36 -9.70 -3.51 -5.92
N VAL A 37 -10.18 -3.78 -4.70
CA VAL A 37 -11.58 -3.49 -4.32
C VAL A 37 -11.88 -1.99 -4.37
N LEU A 38 -10.96 -1.15 -3.88
CA LEU A 38 -11.12 0.30 -3.95
C LEU A 38 -11.13 0.81 -5.40
N GLN A 39 -10.28 0.25 -6.25
CA GLN A 39 -10.26 0.58 -7.68
C GLN A 39 -11.58 0.20 -8.37
N ASP A 40 -12.10 -1.00 -8.09
CA ASP A 40 -13.38 -1.46 -8.64
C ASP A 40 -14.54 -0.55 -8.22
N TRP A 41 -14.52 -0.02 -6.99
CA TRP A 41 -15.52 0.95 -6.53
C TRP A 41 -15.42 2.29 -7.28
N LEU A 42 -14.20 2.78 -7.55
CA LEU A 42 -14.00 4.00 -8.34
C LEU A 42 -14.47 3.81 -9.78
N ASP A 43 -14.19 2.64 -10.37
CA ASP A 43 -14.62 2.30 -11.72
C ASP A 43 -16.15 2.22 -11.82
N GLN A 44 -16.81 1.59 -10.84
CA GLN A 44 -18.28 1.57 -10.73
C GLN A 44 -18.86 2.99 -10.60
N ALA A 45 -18.25 3.86 -9.80
CA ALA A 45 -18.68 5.26 -9.68
C ALA A 45 -18.57 6.03 -11.01
N ALA A 46 -17.51 5.77 -11.78
CA ALA A 46 -17.31 6.36 -13.10
C ALA A 46 -18.30 5.82 -14.14
N ILE A 47 -18.68 4.54 -14.07
CA ILE A 47 -19.71 3.96 -14.92
C ILE A 47 -21.07 4.62 -14.63
N MET A 48 -21.47 4.69 -13.36
CA MET A 48 -22.73 5.33 -12.97
C MET A 48 -22.81 6.78 -13.44
N SER A 49 -21.72 7.54 -13.36
CA SER A 49 -21.67 8.92 -13.83
C SER A 49 -21.90 9.03 -15.34
N ARG A 50 -21.25 8.16 -16.14
CA ARG A 50 -21.42 8.13 -17.60
C ARG A 50 -22.83 7.71 -18.02
N GLU A 51 -23.42 6.73 -17.35
CA GLU A 51 -24.79 6.29 -17.63
C GLU A 51 -25.80 7.41 -17.38
N ILE A 52 -25.64 8.18 -16.30
CA ILE A 52 -26.47 9.33 -15.99
C ILE A 52 -26.35 10.40 -17.11
N GLU A 53 -25.13 10.77 -17.50
CA GLU A 53 -24.91 11.78 -18.53
C GLU A 53 -25.48 11.37 -19.90
N THR A 54 -25.25 10.12 -20.30
CA THR A 54 -25.74 9.59 -21.59
C THR A 54 -27.25 9.46 -21.64
N GLU A 55 -27.88 9.02 -20.54
CA GLU A 55 -29.34 8.93 -20.45
C GLU A 55 -30.00 10.31 -20.47
N PHE A 56 -29.41 11.30 -19.79
CA PHE A 56 -29.91 12.68 -19.79
C PHE A 56 -29.86 13.27 -21.20
N GLY A 57 -28.72 13.15 -21.87
CA GLY A 57 -28.53 13.63 -23.23
C GLY A 57 -29.52 12.98 -24.22
N THR A 58 -29.71 11.66 -24.11
CA THR A 58 -30.62 10.91 -24.99
C THR A 58 -32.08 11.32 -24.77
N LYS A 59 -32.53 11.43 -23.52
CA LYS A 59 -33.91 11.83 -23.19
C LYS A 59 -34.20 13.27 -23.63
N ARG A 60 -33.26 14.19 -23.40
CA ARG A 60 -33.38 15.57 -23.86
C ARG A 60 -33.47 15.66 -25.38
N ALA A 61 -32.57 14.99 -26.10
CA ALA A 61 -32.58 14.97 -27.56
C ALA A 61 -33.87 14.34 -28.13
N THR A 62 -34.47 13.38 -27.42
CA THR A 62 -35.75 12.77 -27.82
C THR A 62 -36.90 13.76 -27.71
N VAL A 63 -36.96 14.54 -26.62
CA VAL A 63 -37.98 15.59 -26.43
C VAL A 63 -37.82 16.69 -27.50
N GLU A 64 -36.59 17.12 -27.78
CA GLU A 64 -36.31 18.14 -28.81
C GLU A 64 -36.71 17.67 -30.23
N LYS A 65 -36.50 16.38 -30.55
CA LYS A 65 -36.88 15.80 -31.85
C LYS A 65 -38.37 15.59 -32.04
N GLN A 66 -39.17 15.52 -30.97
CA GLN A 66 -40.60 15.24 -31.09
C GLN A 66 -41.43 16.37 -31.69
N GLY A 67 -40.84 17.56 -31.95
CA GLY A 67 -41.20 18.50 -33.02
C GLY A 67 -42.63 19.08 -33.09
N ALA A 68 -43.56 18.62 -32.25
CA ALA A 68 -44.99 18.89 -32.36
C ALA A 68 -45.67 19.17 -31.01
N MET A 69 -44.89 19.36 -29.94
CA MET A 69 -45.41 19.76 -28.63
C MET A 69 -45.36 21.28 -28.48
N ASP A 70 -46.36 21.85 -27.80
CA ASP A 70 -46.33 23.24 -27.39
C ASP A 70 -45.09 23.50 -26.52
N ARG A 71 -44.50 24.69 -26.66
CA ARG A 71 -43.27 25.07 -25.95
C ARG A 71 -43.37 24.83 -24.44
N LYS A 72 -44.52 25.12 -23.84
CA LYS A 72 -44.76 24.92 -22.41
C LYS A 72 -44.67 23.45 -22.00
N ASP A 73 -45.23 22.55 -22.80
CA ASP A 73 -45.18 21.11 -22.54
C ASP A 73 -43.75 20.57 -22.65
N THR A 74 -42.96 21.12 -23.59
CA THR A 74 -41.53 20.76 -23.69
C THR A 74 -40.73 21.22 -22.47
N GLU A 75 -41.00 22.42 -21.96
CA GLU A 75 -40.34 22.95 -20.75
C GLU A 75 -40.71 22.12 -19.51
N ASP A 76 -42.00 21.77 -19.34
CA ASP A 76 -42.46 20.89 -18.26
C ASP A 76 -41.86 19.48 -18.35
N ALA A 77 -41.74 18.92 -19.57
CA ALA A 77 -41.11 17.62 -19.79
C ALA A 77 -39.61 17.64 -19.44
N VAL A 78 -38.89 18.69 -19.86
CA VAL A 78 -37.48 18.88 -19.52
C VAL A 78 -37.30 19.04 -18.00
N GLN A 79 -38.20 19.77 -17.34
CA GLN A 79 -38.14 19.96 -15.89
C GLN A 79 -38.40 18.66 -15.12
N ARG A 80 -39.34 17.81 -15.57
CA ARG A 80 -39.54 16.46 -15.01
C ARG A 80 -38.32 15.57 -15.21
N ILE A 81 -37.64 15.67 -16.35
CA ILE A 81 -36.38 14.96 -16.58
C ILE A 81 -35.34 15.47 -15.57
N ARG A 82 -35.12 16.78 -15.47
CA ARG A 82 -34.17 17.38 -14.52
C ARG A 82 -34.40 16.94 -13.08
N CYS A 83 -35.64 16.97 -12.59
CA CYS A 83 -35.98 16.54 -11.23
C CYS A 83 -35.58 15.08 -10.96
N ARG A 84 -35.88 14.15 -11.89
CA ARG A 84 -35.46 12.74 -11.78
C ARG A 84 -33.93 12.58 -11.78
N PHE A 85 -33.23 13.43 -12.52
CA PHE A 85 -31.76 13.42 -12.53
C PHE A 85 -31.16 13.95 -11.24
N GLU A 86 -31.73 15.00 -10.65
CA GLU A 86 -31.31 15.51 -9.34
C GLU A 86 -31.49 14.48 -8.22
N GLU A 87 -32.58 13.70 -8.24
CA GLU A 87 -32.77 12.61 -7.28
C GLU A 87 -31.70 11.51 -7.43
N ARG A 88 -31.38 11.13 -8.68
CA ARG A 88 -30.30 10.17 -8.95
C ARG A 88 -28.93 10.70 -8.56
N ASP A 89 -28.67 11.99 -8.80
CA ASP A 89 -27.43 12.66 -8.41
C ASP A 89 -27.27 12.66 -6.89
N LYS A 90 -28.32 12.99 -6.13
CA LYS A 90 -28.34 12.89 -4.66
C LYS A 90 -28.07 11.47 -4.18
N ALA A 91 -28.68 10.46 -4.82
CA ALA A 91 -28.41 9.07 -4.49
C ALA A 91 -26.94 8.68 -4.76
N ARG A 92 -26.36 9.13 -5.88
CA ARG A 92 -24.93 8.95 -6.19
C ARG A 92 -24.05 9.64 -5.15
N GLN A 93 -24.33 10.88 -4.79
CA GLN A 93 -23.56 11.62 -3.78
C GLN A 93 -23.63 10.95 -2.41
N SER A 94 -24.80 10.46 -2.01
CA SER A 94 -24.98 9.68 -0.79
C SER A 94 -24.14 8.39 -0.80
N TRP A 95 -24.16 7.67 -1.92
CA TRP A 95 -23.35 6.46 -2.13
C TRP A 95 -21.84 6.75 -2.03
N VAL A 96 -21.35 7.79 -2.71
CA VAL A 96 -19.94 8.22 -2.67
C VAL A 96 -19.55 8.64 -1.25
N SER A 97 -20.41 9.37 -0.55
CA SER A 97 -20.16 9.79 0.84
C SER A 97 -20.08 8.59 1.79
N GLY A 98 -20.96 7.60 1.61
CA GLY A 98 -20.90 6.34 2.37
C GLY A 98 -19.63 5.55 2.09
N MET A 99 -19.17 5.52 0.84
CA MET A 99 -17.90 4.93 0.45
C MET A 99 -16.72 5.64 1.13
N GLN A 100 -16.66 6.97 1.05
CA GLN A 100 -15.60 7.77 1.68
C GLN A 100 -15.52 7.55 3.19
N ARG A 101 -16.66 7.51 3.88
CA ARG A 101 -16.71 7.22 5.32
C ARG A 101 -16.07 5.87 5.64
N ARG A 102 -16.40 4.83 4.86
CA ARG A 102 -15.86 3.49 5.05
C ARG A 102 -14.35 3.40 4.78
N VAL A 103 -13.85 4.16 3.81
CA VAL A 103 -12.40 4.28 3.57
C VAL A 103 -11.70 4.98 4.74
N LEU A 104 -12.31 6.01 5.33
CA LEU A 104 -11.77 6.70 6.50
C LEU A 104 -11.74 5.80 7.74
N GLU A 105 -12.86 5.12 8.06
CA GLU A 105 -12.92 4.13 9.15
C GLU A 105 -11.84 3.06 9.00
N TRP A 106 -11.61 2.60 7.77
CA TRP A 106 -10.56 1.63 7.48
C TRP A 106 -9.14 2.18 7.71
N ASN A 107 -8.89 3.44 7.31
CA ASN A 107 -7.61 4.11 7.53
C ASN A 107 -7.33 4.32 9.03
N GLU A 108 -8.34 4.67 9.83
CA GLU A 108 -8.20 4.79 11.28
C GLU A 108 -7.76 3.46 11.90
N GLY A 109 -8.38 2.34 11.50
CA GLY A 109 -7.97 1.01 11.96
C GLY A 109 -6.56 0.62 11.52
N LEU A 110 -6.09 1.08 10.36
CA LEU A 110 -4.69 0.89 9.94
C LEU A 110 -3.71 1.71 10.78
N ILE A 111 -4.06 2.97 11.10
CA ILE A 111 -3.24 3.83 11.95
C ILE A 111 -3.10 3.20 13.34
N GLU A 112 -4.19 2.69 13.91
CA GLU A 112 -4.17 2.03 15.22
C GLU A 112 -3.27 0.79 15.21
N ARG A 113 -3.41 -0.10 14.21
CA ARG A 113 -2.55 -1.27 14.03
C ARG A 113 -1.09 -0.91 13.86
N ARG A 114 -0.77 0.13 13.07
CA ARG A 114 0.61 0.62 12.90
C ARG A 114 1.16 1.14 14.23
N SER A 115 0.36 1.86 15.01
CA SER A 115 0.75 2.35 16.33
C SER A 115 1.08 1.20 17.29
N LEU A 116 0.33 0.10 17.23
CA LEU A 116 0.57 -1.08 18.05
C LEU A 116 1.89 -1.76 17.67
N VAL A 117 2.13 -1.97 16.37
CA VAL A 117 3.40 -2.53 15.88
C VAL A 117 4.58 -1.65 16.27
N GLN A 118 4.43 -0.32 16.16
CA GLN A 118 5.47 0.63 16.57
C GLN A 118 5.74 0.57 18.08
N LYS A 119 4.70 0.42 18.93
CA LYS A 119 4.86 0.20 20.37
C LYS A 119 5.60 -1.12 20.66
N GLN A 120 5.24 -2.21 19.99
CA GLN A 120 5.91 -3.51 20.15
C GLN A 120 7.39 -3.43 19.73
N LEU A 121 7.68 -2.81 18.60
CA LEU A 121 9.06 -2.57 18.15
C LEU A 121 9.86 -1.74 19.16
N SER A 122 9.26 -0.69 19.72
CA SER A 122 9.93 0.14 20.74
C SER A 122 10.26 -0.67 22.01
N HIS A 123 9.43 -1.63 22.39
CA HIS A 123 9.70 -2.55 23.50
C HIS A 123 10.86 -3.48 23.20
N VAL A 124 10.87 -4.10 22.01
CA VAL A 124 11.97 -4.98 21.58
C VAL A 124 13.30 -4.22 21.55
N VAL A 125 13.33 -3.02 20.96
CA VAL A 125 14.53 -2.17 20.92
C VAL A 125 15.03 -1.84 22.33
N ARG A 126 14.13 -1.52 23.27
CA ARG A 126 14.49 -1.25 24.67
C ARG A 126 15.09 -2.49 25.35
N HIS A 127 14.51 -3.66 25.14
CA HIS A 127 15.05 -4.91 25.69
C HIS A 127 16.43 -5.27 25.12
N LEU A 128 16.64 -5.06 23.82
CA LEU A 128 17.94 -5.27 23.18
C LEU A 128 19.00 -4.30 23.70
N ALA A 129 18.64 -3.03 23.95
CA ALA A 129 19.54 -2.05 24.56
C ALA A 129 19.97 -2.46 25.97
N GLN A 130 19.02 -2.89 26.82
CA GLN A 130 19.30 -3.38 28.18
C GLN A 130 20.17 -4.65 28.19
N ALA A 131 19.96 -5.56 27.22
CA ALA A 131 20.78 -6.75 27.07
C ALA A 131 22.24 -6.42 26.67
N ASN A 132 22.45 -5.33 25.91
CA ASN A 132 23.79 -4.90 25.52
C ASN A 132 24.56 -4.26 26.68
N GLU A 133 23.88 -3.46 27.52
CA GLU A 133 24.50 -2.83 28.71
C GLU A 133 24.85 -3.83 29.81
N SER A 134 24.09 -4.91 29.93
CA SER A 134 24.28 -5.94 30.95
C SER A 134 25.34 -6.99 30.60
N THR A 135 26.03 -6.87 29.46
CA THR A 135 27.19 -7.71 29.14
C THR A 135 28.45 -7.03 29.68
N PRO A 136 28.96 -7.39 30.87
CA PRO A 136 30.19 -6.81 31.36
C PRO A 136 31.29 -7.49 30.56
N CYS A 137 31.79 -6.81 29.54
CA CYS A 137 33.11 -7.08 29.00
C CYS A 137 34.11 -6.71 30.11
N GLY A 138 34.21 -7.60 31.10
CA GLY A 138 35.18 -7.51 32.16
C GLY A 138 36.54 -7.36 31.51
N ASN A 139 37.12 -6.17 31.64
CA ASN A 139 38.55 -5.92 31.56
C ASN A 139 39.21 -6.83 32.61
N LYS A 140 39.37 -8.11 32.29
CA LYS A 140 40.39 -8.93 32.92
C LYS A 140 41.70 -8.26 32.54
N LYS A 141 42.24 -7.46 33.47
CA LYS A 141 43.62 -6.97 33.46
C LYS A 141 44.49 -8.14 32.98
N ARG A 142 45.07 -7.98 31.78
CA ARG A 142 46.08 -8.90 31.29
C ARG A 142 47.26 -8.78 32.27
N PRO A 143 47.70 -9.87 32.94
CA PRO A 143 48.85 -9.79 33.83
C PRO A 143 50.08 -9.35 32.99
N PRO A 144 50.87 -8.38 33.47
CA PRO A 144 52.08 -7.98 32.79
C PRO A 144 53.19 -9.00 33.09
N GLY A 145 53.65 -9.69 32.05
CA GLY A 145 54.94 -10.39 32.03
C GLY A 145 54.92 -11.85 32.47
N GLU A 146 55.05 -12.76 31.50
CA GLU A 146 56.17 -13.72 31.44
C GLU A 146 56.19 -14.41 30.06
N ALA A 147 57.37 -14.87 29.69
CA ALA A 147 57.94 -14.78 28.35
C ALA A 147 57.74 -16.02 27.45
N SER A 148 57.99 -15.81 26.15
CA SER A 148 58.64 -16.72 25.18
C SER A 148 58.07 -18.13 24.87
N LEU A 149 57.58 -18.26 23.61
CA LEU A 149 57.82 -19.32 22.59
C LEU A 149 57.59 -20.84 22.93
N PRO A 150 57.56 -21.79 21.97
CA PRO A 150 57.51 -21.70 20.49
C PRO A 150 56.33 -22.49 19.84
N ALA A 151 56.21 -22.34 18.53
CA ALA A 151 55.35 -23.11 17.65
C ALA A 151 55.85 -24.57 17.48
N SER A 152 54.93 -25.53 17.63
CA SER A 152 54.95 -26.88 17.03
C SER A 152 53.68 -27.61 17.51
N SER A 153 52.75 -28.03 16.66
CA SER A 153 52.76 -29.18 15.76
C SER A 153 51.86 -30.31 16.30
N LEU A 154 50.91 -30.71 15.46
CA LEU A 154 50.27 -32.04 15.31
C LEU A 154 49.34 -32.63 16.40
N SER A 155 48.11 -32.88 15.92
CA SER A 155 47.33 -34.14 15.98
C SER A 155 46.94 -34.77 17.33
N GLY A 156 45.64 -35.09 17.46
CA GLY A 156 45.15 -36.17 18.32
C GLY A 156 43.76 -35.91 18.89
N GLY A 157 42.77 -36.67 18.44
CA GLY A 157 41.41 -36.66 18.97
C GLY A 157 41.24 -37.42 20.29
N GLY A 158 40.05 -37.31 20.87
CA GLY A 158 39.59 -38.14 21.99
C GLY A 158 38.89 -37.33 23.09
N GLY A 159 37.58 -37.55 23.23
CA GLY A 159 36.68 -36.77 24.08
C GLY A 159 36.83 -36.98 25.59
N GLY A 160 36.11 -36.13 26.34
CA GLY A 160 36.02 -36.22 27.80
C GLY A 160 35.52 -34.92 28.44
N VAL A 161 34.23 -34.90 28.73
CA VAL A 161 33.38 -33.86 29.32
C VAL A 161 33.92 -32.99 30.48
N LYS A 162 33.41 -31.74 30.48
CA LYS A 162 33.09 -30.83 31.60
C LYS A 162 34.22 -30.04 32.28
N ALA A 163 34.43 -28.82 31.81
CA ALA A 163 34.28 -27.60 32.64
C ALA A 163 34.19 -26.38 31.71
N ALA A 164 33.08 -25.65 31.81
CA ALA A 164 32.84 -24.43 31.07
C ALA A 164 33.84 -23.35 31.49
N SER A 165 34.93 -23.21 30.73
CA SER A 165 35.82 -22.05 30.84
C SER A 165 35.29 -20.94 29.94
N ILE A 166 34.61 -20.00 30.57
CA ILE A 166 34.00 -18.79 30.03
C ILE A 166 35.11 -17.81 29.60
N VAL A 167 35.84 -18.16 28.53
CA VAL A 167 36.82 -17.27 27.86
C VAL A 167 36.68 -17.35 26.33
N THR A 168 35.49 -17.68 25.83
CA THR A 168 35.18 -17.54 24.40
C THR A 168 33.86 -16.82 24.17
N ALA A 169 33.56 -15.83 25.01
CA ALA A 169 32.59 -14.77 24.69
C ALA A 169 33.30 -13.59 23.99
N ARG A 170 34.25 -13.89 23.09
CA ARG A 170 34.71 -12.92 22.10
C ARG A 170 33.64 -12.88 21.02
N CYS A 171 32.66 -12.01 21.23
CA CYS A 171 31.82 -11.40 20.21
C CYS A 171 31.20 -12.38 19.20
N LEU A 172 30.16 -13.12 19.61
CA LEU A 172 29.23 -13.75 18.65
C LEU A 172 28.53 -12.70 17.75
N TYR A 173 28.58 -11.41 18.13
CA TYR A 173 28.16 -10.31 17.27
C TYR A 173 29.05 -10.12 16.03
N CYS A 174 30.32 -10.55 16.06
CA CYS A 174 31.17 -10.60 14.86
C CYS A 174 31.15 -11.98 14.16
N ALA A 175 30.77 -13.06 14.85
CA ALA A 175 30.83 -14.42 14.29
C ALA A 175 29.55 -14.86 13.54
N ASN A 176 28.40 -14.26 13.84
CA ASN A 176 27.12 -14.55 13.18
C ASN A 176 26.82 -13.68 11.96
N ASN A 177 27.70 -12.74 11.58
CA ASN A 177 27.53 -11.91 10.40
C ASN A 177 28.30 -12.49 9.20
N LYS A 178 28.10 -13.78 8.90
CA LYS A 178 28.65 -14.40 7.68
C LYS A 178 27.88 -14.01 6.41
N ASP A 179 26.83 -13.19 6.54
CA ASP A 179 25.99 -12.72 5.43
C ASP A 179 26.32 -11.30 4.94
N THR A 180 27.31 -10.60 5.48
CA THR A 180 27.59 -9.18 5.10
C THR A 180 29.03 -8.89 4.70
N GLN A 181 29.61 -9.78 3.88
CA GLN A 181 30.66 -9.42 2.91
C GLN A 181 30.15 -9.69 1.49
N LYS A 182 28.83 -9.57 1.27
CA LYS A 182 28.30 -9.56 -0.08
C LYS A 182 28.64 -8.20 -0.67
N ALA A 183 29.46 -8.19 -1.72
CA ALA A 183 29.75 -6.98 -2.47
C ALA A 183 28.43 -6.24 -2.72
N PRO A 184 28.41 -4.89 -2.59
CA PRO A 184 27.20 -4.12 -2.83
C PRO A 184 26.63 -4.51 -4.19
N PRO A 185 25.29 -4.64 -4.32
CA PRO A 185 24.66 -4.91 -5.60
C PRO A 185 25.20 -3.95 -6.67
N SER A 186 25.55 -4.48 -7.84
CA SER A 186 26.27 -3.73 -8.89
C SER A 186 25.54 -2.48 -9.40
N HIS A 187 24.22 -2.39 -9.21
CA HIS A 187 23.41 -1.22 -9.58
C HIS A 187 23.51 -0.06 -8.58
N LEU A 188 24.12 -0.27 -7.41
CA LEU A 188 24.39 0.77 -6.40
C LEU A 188 25.82 1.30 -6.47
N VAL A 189 26.62 0.76 -7.40
CA VAL A 189 28.03 1.09 -7.59
C VAL A 189 28.17 1.84 -8.91
N CYS A 190 28.91 2.93 -8.91
CA CYS A 190 29.17 3.70 -10.13
C CYS A 190 30.03 2.85 -11.10
N PRO A 191 29.64 2.71 -12.38
CA PRO A 191 30.44 1.96 -13.37
C PRO A 191 31.85 2.52 -13.59
N VAL A 192 32.07 3.81 -13.30
CA VAL A 192 33.34 4.50 -13.52
C VAL A 192 34.22 4.47 -12.28
N THR A 193 33.69 4.89 -11.13
CA THR A 193 34.49 4.99 -9.89
C THR A 193 34.59 3.67 -9.14
N LEU A 194 33.73 2.69 -9.44
CA LEU A 194 33.64 1.40 -8.76
C LEU A 194 33.38 1.51 -7.24
N GLU A 195 32.92 2.68 -6.79
CA GLU A 195 32.51 2.97 -5.42
C GLU A 195 30.98 3.12 -5.32
N MET A 196 30.47 3.01 -4.10
CA MET A 196 29.03 3.17 -3.83
C MET A 196 28.61 4.62 -4.11
N MET A 197 27.56 4.81 -4.92
CA MET A 197 27.08 6.14 -5.28
C MET A 197 26.46 6.87 -4.07
N VAL A 198 26.81 8.14 -3.90
CA VAL A 198 26.21 9.07 -2.93
C VAL A 198 25.23 10.00 -3.65
N ASP A 199 25.55 10.48 -4.86
CA ASP A 199 24.70 11.36 -5.69
C ASP A 199 24.53 10.80 -7.11
N PRO A 200 23.60 9.84 -7.31
CA PRO A 200 23.36 9.21 -8.61
C PRO A 200 22.71 10.17 -9.62
N VAL A 201 23.33 10.32 -10.79
CA VAL A 201 22.86 11.11 -11.93
C VAL A 201 22.65 10.20 -13.13
N VAL A 202 21.48 10.29 -13.77
CA VAL A 202 21.16 9.54 -14.99
C VAL A 202 21.64 10.33 -16.21
N ALA A 203 22.51 9.73 -17.02
CA ALA A 203 23.00 10.35 -18.25
C ALA A 203 22.09 10.01 -19.45
N ALA A 204 22.35 10.63 -20.61
CA ALA A 204 21.56 10.46 -21.83
C ALA A 204 21.60 9.03 -22.40
N ASP A 205 22.56 8.22 -21.98
CA ASP A 205 22.72 6.80 -22.30
C ASP A 205 21.82 5.87 -21.45
N GLY A 206 21.09 6.44 -20.48
CA GLY A 206 20.22 5.69 -19.57
C GLY A 206 20.95 5.00 -18.42
N HIS A 207 22.25 5.25 -18.22
CA HIS A 207 23.02 4.71 -17.10
C HIS A 207 23.13 5.73 -15.96
N THR A 208 23.33 5.23 -14.74
CA THR A 208 23.45 6.04 -13.52
C THR A 208 24.91 6.12 -13.08
N TYR A 209 25.41 7.33 -12.89
CA TYR A 209 26.78 7.63 -12.47
C TYR A 209 26.81 8.48 -11.20
N GLU A 210 27.94 8.52 -10.50
CA GLU A 210 28.17 9.49 -9.41
C GLU A 210 28.37 10.89 -10.01
N ARG A 211 27.76 11.93 -9.43
CA ARG A 211 27.92 13.31 -9.94
C ARG A 211 29.38 13.80 -9.97
N ALA A 212 30.20 13.31 -9.04
CA ALA A 212 31.60 13.68 -8.89
C ALA A 212 32.59 12.82 -9.71
N ALA A 213 32.07 11.90 -10.54
CA ALA A 213 32.87 11.04 -11.41
C ALA A 213 33.52 11.79 -12.59
#